data_AF-A0A4S1FZ65-F1
#
_entry.id   AF-A0A4S1FZ65-F1
#
_cell.length_a   1.000
_cell.length_b   1.000
_cell.length_c   1.000
_cell.angle_alpha   90.00
_cell.angle_beta   90.00
_cell.angle_gamma   90.00
#
_symmetry.space_group_name_H-M   'P 1'
#
loop_
_entity.id
_entity.type
_entity.pdbx_description
1 polymer ?
#
loop_
_entity_poly.entity_id
_entity_poly.type
_entity_poly.pdbx_seq_one_letter_code
_entity_poly.pdbx_strand_id
1 'polypeptide(L)'
;FPAILGHEGAGVVVDVGKGVTSVKKGDHVIPLYTPECRQCPSCLSRKTNLCTAIRATQGQGLMPDGTSRFSVGGEKLFHYMGCSTFSNFTVLPEIAVAKVNP
;
A
#
# COMPACT_ATOMS: atom_id res chain seq x y z
N PHE A 1 -8.09 -6.23 14.48
CA PHE A 1 -9.35 -5.46 14.49
C PHE A 1 -9.28 -4.38 15.54
N PRO A 2 -10.00 -3.26 15.38
CA PRO A 2 -10.80 -2.90 14.18
C PRO A 2 -9.90 -2.58 12.96
N ALA A 3 -10.42 -2.71 11.74
CA ALA A 3 -9.65 -2.49 10.50
C ALA A 3 -10.51 -1.87 9.39
N ILE A 4 -9.89 -1.05 8.53
CA ILE A 4 -10.51 -0.60 7.28
C ILE A 4 -10.25 -1.66 6.22
N LEU A 5 -11.32 -2.32 5.75
CA LEU A 5 -11.24 -3.41 4.78
C LEU A 5 -11.08 -2.89 3.33
N GLY A 6 -11.19 -3.81 2.36
CA GLY A 6 -11.06 -3.51 0.94
C GLY A 6 -9.62 -3.66 0.45
N HIS A 7 -9.45 -4.39 -0.64
CA HIS A 7 -8.16 -4.56 -1.31
C HIS A 7 -8.22 -4.41 -2.83
N GLU A 8 -9.43 -4.32 -3.39
CA GLU A 8 -9.68 -4.03 -4.79
C GLU A 8 -10.20 -2.59 -4.88
N GLY A 9 -9.57 -1.78 -5.72
CA GLY A 9 -9.92 -0.38 -5.91
C GLY A 9 -9.01 0.29 -6.94
N ALA A 10 -9.42 1.45 -7.39
CA ALA A 10 -8.61 2.36 -8.20
C ALA A 10 -8.83 3.78 -7.67
N GLY A 11 -7.88 4.66 -7.90
CA GLY A 11 -7.98 6.04 -7.42
C GLY A 11 -7.01 6.97 -8.11
N VAL A 12 -6.98 8.21 -7.63
CA VAL A 12 -6.07 9.25 -8.11
C VAL A 12 -5.15 9.64 -6.97
N VAL A 13 -3.85 9.76 -7.25
CA VAL A 13 -2.87 10.18 -6.26
C VAL A 13 -3.16 11.62 -5.82
N VAL A 14 -3.39 11.81 -4.53
CA VAL A 14 -3.68 13.12 -3.93
C VAL A 14 -2.39 13.84 -3.53
N ASP A 15 -1.42 13.11 -2.99
CA ASP A 15 -0.10 13.59 -2.60
C ASP A 15 0.91 12.42 -2.48
N VAL A 16 2.20 12.71 -2.37
CA VAL A 16 3.27 11.71 -2.23
C VAL A 16 4.24 12.04 -1.09
N GLY A 17 4.78 11.01 -0.46
CA GLY A 17 5.79 11.16 0.59
C GLY A 17 7.17 11.56 0.05
N LYS A 18 8.06 12.02 0.95
CA LYS A 18 9.45 12.35 0.60
C LYS A 18 10.15 11.14 -0.05
N GLY A 19 10.77 11.36 -1.20
CA GLY A 19 11.56 10.34 -1.91
C GLY A 19 10.77 9.43 -2.85
N VAL A 20 9.43 9.58 -2.93
CA VAL A 20 8.61 8.90 -3.94
C VAL A 20 8.96 9.43 -5.32
N THR A 21 9.14 8.53 -6.29
CA THR A 21 9.54 8.87 -7.67
C THR A 21 8.72 8.18 -8.76
N SER A 22 8.04 7.08 -8.43
CA SER A 22 7.30 6.25 -9.39
C SER A 22 5.89 6.77 -9.72
N VAL A 23 5.33 7.63 -8.86
CA VAL A 23 4.00 8.26 -9.03
C VAL A 23 4.05 9.72 -8.58
N LYS A 24 3.09 10.52 -9.05
CA LYS A 24 2.90 11.92 -8.62
C LYS A 24 1.42 12.26 -8.50
N LYS A 25 1.12 13.39 -7.84
CA LYS A 25 -0.24 13.94 -7.75
C LYS A 25 -0.94 13.97 -9.11
N GLY A 26 -2.17 13.49 -9.16
CA GLY A 26 -3.00 13.40 -10.37
C GLY A 26 -2.86 12.11 -11.18
N ASP A 27 -1.88 11.25 -10.89
CA ASP A 27 -1.79 9.95 -11.57
C ASP A 27 -2.95 9.04 -11.17
N HIS A 28 -3.53 8.34 -12.15
CA HIS A 28 -4.47 7.24 -11.92
C HIS A 28 -3.68 6.00 -11.47
N VAL A 29 -4.14 5.34 -10.41
CA VAL A 29 -3.40 4.26 -9.76
C VAL A 29 -4.30 3.13 -9.28
N ILE A 30 -3.70 1.93 -9.16
CA ILE A 30 -4.30 0.75 -8.53
C ILE A 30 -3.43 0.33 -7.33
N PRO A 31 -4.02 0.20 -6.12
CA PRO A 31 -3.41 -0.46 -4.96
C PRO A 31 -3.02 -1.92 -5.22
N LEU A 32 -1.86 -2.34 -4.71
CA LEU A 32 -1.35 -3.70 -4.86
C LEU A 32 -1.21 -4.35 -3.48
N TYR A 33 -2.05 -5.36 -3.20
CA TYR A 33 -1.89 -6.13 -1.96
C TYR A 33 -0.62 -7.00 -1.99
N THR A 34 -0.09 -7.32 -3.16
CA THR A 34 1.24 -7.92 -3.32
C THR A 34 2.16 -6.85 -3.89
N PRO A 35 3.06 -6.27 -3.08
CA PRO A 35 3.93 -5.19 -3.54
C PRO A 35 4.98 -5.70 -4.52
N GLU A 36 5.65 -4.80 -5.25
CA GLU A 36 6.78 -5.11 -6.12
C GLU A 36 7.98 -4.21 -5.78
N CYS A 37 8.87 -4.66 -4.89
CA CYS A 37 10.02 -3.84 -4.47
C CYS A 37 11.19 -3.82 -5.46
N ARG A 38 11.19 -4.73 -6.45
CA ARG A 38 12.21 -4.91 -7.50
C ARG A 38 13.65 -5.17 -7.03
N GLN A 39 13.83 -5.49 -5.76
CA GLN A 39 15.17 -5.66 -5.16
C GLN A 39 15.30 -6.89 -4.25
N CYS A 40 14.21 -7.46 -3.73
CA CYS A 40 14.26 -8.67 -2.91
C CYS A 40 14.46 -9.94 -3.77
N PRO A 41 14.95 -11.05 -3.19
CA PRO A 41 15.16 -12.31 -3.92
C PRO A 41 13.92 -12.79 -4.69
N SER A 42 12.72 -12.65 -4.11
CA SER A 42 11.47 -13.02 -4.79
C SER A 42 11.24 -12.20 -6.06
N CYS A 43 11.35 -10.86 -5.99
CA CYS A 43 11.18 -9.99 -7.15
C CYS A 43 12.24 -10.22 -8.23
N LEU A 44 13.46 -10.60 -7.84
CA LEU A 44 14.55 -10.86 -8.79
C LEU A 44 14.50 -12.28 -9.40
N SER A 45 13.73 -13.19 -8.80
CA SER A 45 13.76 -14.62 -9.13
C SER A 45 13.24 -15.00 -10.51
N ARG A 46 12.40 -14.16 -11.15
CA ARG A 46 11.59 -14.47 -12.35
C ARG A 46 10.70 -15.72 -12.24
N LYS A 47 10.55 -16.31 -11.05
CA LYS A 47 9.77 -17.52 -10.80
C LYS A 47 8.55 -17.26 -9.91
N THR A 48 8.52 -16.11 -9.25
CA THR A 48 7.43 -15.71 -8.35
C THR A 48 7.21 -14.21 -8.39
N ASN A 49 6.00 -13.78 -8.06
CA ASN A 49 5.61 -12.40 -7.80
C ASN A 49 5.48 -12.10 -6.29
N LEU A 50 5.74 -13.06 -5.41
CA LEU A 50 5.52 -12.96 -3.97
C LEU A 50 6.62 -12.17 -3.26
N CYS A 51 6.61 -10.85 -3.44
CA CYS A 51 7.51 -9.94 -2.74
C CYS A 51 7.37 -10.06 -1.22
N THR A 52 8.49 -10.12 -0.52
CA THR A 52 8.54 -10.27 0.94
C THR A 52 8.93 -9.00 1.69
N ALA A 53 9.29 -7.92 0.97
CA ALA A 53 9.94 -6.73 1.53
C ALA A 53 9.20 -6.09 2.71
N ILE A 54 7.86 -6.06 2.67
CA ILE A 54 7.02 -5.46 3.74
C ILE A 54 6.02 -6.45 4.31
N ARG A 55 6.19 -7.76 4.04
CA ARG A 55 5.17 -8.77 4.36
C ARG A 55 4.90 -8.86 5.87
N ALA A 56 5.92 -8.66 6.70
CA ALA A 56 5.81 -8.74 8.15
C ALA A 56 4.86 -7.67 8.72
N THR A 57 5.05 -6.40 8.39
CA THR A 57 4.20 -5.30 8.87
C THR A 57 2.83 -5.30 8.20
N GLN A 58 2.77 -5.63 6.91
CA GLN A 58 1.51 -5.76 6.19
C GLN A 58 0.60 -6.83 6.82
N GLY A 59 1.16 -7.98 7.22
CA GLY A 59 0.42 -9.03 7.93
C GLY A 59 -0.10 -8.61 9.31
N GLN A 60 0.54 -7.61 9.94
CA GLN A 60 0.11 -6.99 11.20
C GLN A 60 -0.90 -5.85 10.99
N GLY A 61 -1.22 -5.50 9.73
CA GLY A 61 -2.09 -4.37 9.41
C GLY A 61 -1.44 -3.00 9.65
N LEU A 62 -0.12 -2.92 9.49
CA LEU A 62 0.70 -1.72 9.74
C LEU A 62 1.52 -1.33 8.50
N MET A 63 1.92 -0.07 8.46
CA MET A 63 2.85 0.45 7.46
C MET A 63 4.27 -0.09 7.70
N PRO A 64 5.22 0.07 6.75
CA PRO A 64 6.61 -0.38 6.92
C PRO A 64 7.32 0.18 8.16
N ASP A 65 6.88 1.34 8.66
CA ASP A 65 7.39 1.96 9.90
C ASP A 65 6.75 1.41 11.19
N GLY A 66 5.90 0.38 11.10
CA GLY A 66 5.23 -0.22 12.25
C GLY A 66 4.04 0.58 12.80
N THR A 67 3.59 1.62 12.10
CA THR A 67 2.48 2.47 12.56
C THR A 67 1.25 2.35 11.64
N SER A 68 0.10 2.85 12.09
CA SER A 68 -1.09 3.00 11.25
C SER A 68 -1.21 4.43 10.73
N ARG A 69 -1.97 4.62 9.66
CA ARG A 69 -2.38 5.94 9.14
C ARG A 69 -3.86 6.23 9.44
N PHE A 70 -4.55 5.29 10.07
CA PHE A 70 -5.96 5.40 10.38
C PHE A 70 -6.20 5.46 11.88
N SER A 71 -7.06 6.40 12.28
CA SER A 71 -7.63 6.45 13.62
C SER A 71 -9.04 7.04 13.56
N VAL A 72 -9.89 6.65 14.50
CA VAL A 72 -11.23 7.23 14.69
C VAL A 72 -11.41 7.45 16.19
N GLY A 73 -11.76 8.67 16.61
CA GLY A 73 -11.91 8.99 18.03
C GLY A 73 -10.63 8.80 18.87
N GLY A 74 -9.45 8.88 18.25
CA GLY A 74 -8.17 8.60 18.91
C GLY A 74 -7.81 7.11 18.99
N GLU A 75 -8.72 6.21 18.65
CA GLU A 75 -8.44 4.78 18.55
C GLU A 75 -7.81 4.43 17.21
N LYS A 76 -6.73 3.66 17.25
CA LYS A 76 -6.03 3.15 16.06
C LYS A 76 -6.91 2.15 15.31
N LEU A 77 -7.02 2.32 14.00
CA LEU A 77 -7.56 1.29 13.10
C LEU A 77 -6.42 0.63 12.33
N PHE A 78 -6.52 -0.68 12.10
CA PHE A 78 -5.53 -1.41 11.29
C PHE A 78 -5.82 -1.27 9.79
N HIS A 79 -4.76 -1.35 8.99
CA HIS A 79 -4.86 -1.51 7.54
C HIS A 79 -5.24 -2.93 7.16
N TYR A 80 -5.99 -3.09 6.08
CA TYR A 80 -6.32 -4.41 5.53
C TYR A 80 -5.57 -4.68 4.23
N MET A 81 -4.80 -5.78 4.22
CA MET A 81 -3.99 -6.23 3.07
C MET A 81 -3.05 -5.15 2.48
N GLY A 82 -2.73 -4.10 3.26
CA GLY A 82 -1.91 -2.98 2.78
C GLY A 82 -2.62 -2.03 1.80
N CYS A 83 -3.94 -2.15 1.63
CA CYS A 83 -4.72 -1.36 0.67
C CYS A 83 -5.79 -0.50 1.36
N SER A 84 -6.65 -1.12 2.18
CA SER A 84 -7.73 -0.44 2.92
C SER A 84 -8.66 0.39 2.02
N THR A 85 -9.14 -0.20 0.90
CA THR A 85 -9.88 0.53 -0.16
C THR A 85 -11.30 0.93 0.20
N PHE A 86 -11.83 0.52 1.36
CA PHE A 86 -13.14 1.00 1.86
C PHE A 86 -13.03 2.33 2.63
N SER A 87 -12.14 3.21 2.18
CA SER A 87 -11.98 4.58 2.68
C SER A 87 -11.87 5.54 1.50
N ASN A 88 -12.42 6.75 1.62
CA ASN A 88 -12.28 7.80 0.60
C ASN A 88 -10.81 8.18 0.35
N PHE A 89 -9.95 8.01 1.36
CA PHE A 89 -8.51 8.22 1.26
C PHE A 89 -7.76 7.08 1.96
N THR A 90 -6.70 6.60 1.35
CA THR A 90 -5.81 5.59 1.92
C THR A 90 -4.36 5.93 1.63
N VAL A 91 -3.44 5.41 2.44
CA VAL A 91 -2.00 5.65 2.34
C VAL A 91 -1.31 4.31 2.12
N LEU A 92 -0.56 4.21 1.03
CA LEU A 92 0.16 3.00 0.65
C LEU A 92 1.67 3.25 0.53
N PRO A 93 2.51 2.24 0.77
CA PRO A 93 3.91 2.29 0.36
C PRO A 93 4.02 2.45 -1.16
N GLU A 94 5.04 3.17 -1.63
CA GLU A 94 5.30 3.37 -3.06
C GLU A 94 5.37 2.05 -3.84
N ILE A 95 5.98 1.01 -3.26
CA ILE A 95 6.11 -0.31 -3.86
C ILE A 95 4.79 -1.10 -3.93
N ALA A 96 3.71 -0.57 -3.37
CA ALA A 96 2.39 -1.19 -3.28
C ALA A 96 1.33 -0.41 -4.08
N VAL A 97 1.75 0.42 -5.02
CA VAL A 97 0.85 1.16 -5.91
C VAL A 97 1.39 1.15 -7.34
N ALA A 98 0.53 0.90 -8.31
CA ALA A 98 0.88 0.95 -9.73
C ALA A 98 0.16 2.10 -10.42
N LYS A 99 0.91 2.92 -11.16
CA LYS A 99 0.32 3.86 -12.13
C LYS A 99 -0.34 3.10 -13.27
N VAL A 100 -1.52 3.56 -13.66
CA VAL A 100 -2.28 3.04 -14.80
C VAL A 100 -2.66 4.17 -15.73
N ASN A 101 -3.10 3.80 -16.94
CA ASN A 101 -3.70 4.76 -17.86
C ASN A 101 -5.07 5.20 -17.32
N PRO A 102 -5.46 6.48 -17.53
CA PRO A 102 -6.78 6.97 -17.16
C PRO A 102 -7.92 6.20 -17.83
#